data_AF-A0AAD2D882-F1
#
_entry.id   AF-A0AAD2D882-F1
#
_cell.length_a   1.000
_cell.length_b   1.000
_cell.length_c   1.000
_cell.angle_alpha   90.00
_cell.angle_beta   90.00
_cell.angle_gamma   90.00
#
_symmetry.space_group_name_H-M   'P 1'
#
loop_
_entity.id
_entity.type
_entity.pdbx_description
1 polymer ?
#
loop_
_entity_poly.entity_id
_entity_poly.type
_entity_poly.pdbx_seq_one_letter_code
_entity_poly.pdbx_strand_id
1 'polypeptide(L)'
;MVQVNIAGGTLFKIIYIALALTVIVFGIVSLISFSGGVIAVFFRIYSIMFGALLLISEFNLEFIKKYFFFMKKTIGKGVFCIIMASTLLNTNNWYSWGFAIGFAAIGVIFILLSFFVQDTSEDDVYNDTKV
;
A
#
# COMPACT_ATOMS: atom_id res chain seq x y z
N MET A 1 2.77 -26.78 -13.69
CA MET A 1 3.97 -25.93 -13.61
C MET A 1 3.76 -24.72 -14.49
N VAL A 2 3.34 -23.60 -13.89
CA VAL A 2 2.92 -22.39 -14.60
C VAL A 2 4.04 -21.36 -14.48
N GLN A 3 4.75 -21.13 -15.59
CA GLN A 3 5.81 -20.13 -15.79
C GLN A 3 5.26 -18.68 -15.83
N VAL A 4 4.28 -18.34 -14.98
CA VAL A 4 3.77 -16.96 -14.85
C VAL A 4 4.62 -16.14 -13.84
N ASN A 5 5.63 -16.76 -13.22
CA ASN A 5 6.06 -16.39 -11.88
C ASN A 5 7.30 -15.47 -11.74
N ILE A 6 7.70 -14.72 -12.77
CA ILE A 6 8.79 -13.72 -12.63
C ILE A 6 8.35 -12.34 -13.14
N ALA A 7 7.64 -12.29 -14.27
CA ALA A 7 7.10 -11.04 -14.80
C ALA A 7 5.96 -10.48 -13.95
N GLY A 8 5.05 -11.35 -13.48
CA GLY A 8 3.91 -10.95 -12.65
C GLY A 8 4.36 -10.27 -11.36
N GLY A 9 5.25 -10.92 -10.60
CA GLY A 9 5.78 -10.38 -9.35
C GLY A 9 6.44 -9.01 -9.53
N THR A 10 7.27 -8.84 -10.56
CA THR A 10 7.96 -7.57 -10.84
C THR A 10 6.98 -6.45 -11.23
N LEU A 11 5.97 -6.77 -12.04
CA LEU A 11 4.91 -5.81 -12.41
C LEU A 11 4.09 -5.35 -11.20
N PHE A 12 3.72 -6.27 -10.31
CA PHE A 12 3.00 -5.91 -9.08
C PHE A 12 3.82 -4.98 -8.19
N LYS A 13 5.14 -5.20 -8.07
CA LYS A 13 6.03 -4.29 -7.33
C LYS A 13 6.08 -2.89 -7.95
N ILE A 14 6.23 -2.80 -9.27
CA ILE A 14 6.27 -1.52 -10.00
C ILE A 14 4.96 -0.76 -9.80
N ILE A 15 3.82 -1.43 -9.94
CA ILE A 15 2.50 -0.84 -9.72
C ILE A 15 2.39 -0.34 -8.27
N TYR A 16 2.88 -1.11 -7.30
CA TYR A 16 2.86 -0.70 -5.89
C TYR A 16 3.70 0.54 -5.61
N ILE A 17 4.91 0.61 -6.16
CA ILE A 17 5.80 1.76 -6.01
C ILE A 17 5.17 2.99 -6.69
N ALA A 18 4.58 2.81 -7.88
CA ALA A 18 3.90 3.89 -8.57
C ALA A 18 2.69 4.42 -7.77
N LEU A 19 1.88 3.52 -7.19
CA LEU A 19 0.76 3.89 -6.31
C LEU A 19 1.24 4.65 -5.07
N ALA A 20 2.29 4.16 -4.41
CA ALA A 20 2.87 4.79 -3.23
C ALA A 20 3.38 6.22 -3.55
N LEU A 21 4.11 6.39 -4.65
CA LEU A 21 4.55 7.71 -5.12
C LEU A 21 3.38 8.63 -5.43
N THR A 22 2.35 8.14 -6.10
CA THR A 22 1.16 8.93 -6.44
C THR A 22 0.48 9.46 -5.17
N VAL A 23 0.36 8.63 -4.13
CA VAL A 23 -0.19 9.02 -2.83
C VAL A 23 0.65 10.10 -2.16
N ILE A 24 1.98 9.96 -2.16
CA ILE A 24 2.89 10.93 -1.54
C ILE A 24 2.77 12.29 -2.24
N VAL A 25 2.84 12.30 -3.57
CA VAL A 25 2.72 13.53 -4.37
C VAL A 25 1.37 14.18 -4.15
N PHE A 26 0.28 13.40 -4.20
CA PHE A 26 -1.07 13.91 -3.95
C PHE A 26 -1.20 14.50 -2.54
N GLY A 27 -0.67 13.81 -1.53
CA GLY A 27 -0.66 14.28 -0.14
C GLY A 27 0.08 15.62 0.01
N ILE A 28 1.24 15.78 -0.63
CA ILE A 28 2.04 17.02 -0.61
C ILE A 28 1.28 18.16 -1.31
N VAL A 29 0.75 17.92 -2.51
CA VAL A 29 -0.03 18.92 -3.25
C VAL A 29 -1.25 19.37 -2.44
N SER A 30 -1.94 18.42 -1.81
CA SER A 30 -3.10 18.71 -0.95
C SER A 30 -2.72 19.50 0.30
N LEU A 31 -1.51 19.32 0.83
CA LEU A 31 -0.98 20.08 1.97
C LEU A 31 -0.72 21.54 1.59
N ILE A 32 -0.11 21.77 0.43
CA ILE A 32 0.19 23.13 -0.08
C ILE A 32 -1.09 23.92 -0.34
N SER A 33 -2.15 23.27 -0.82
CA SER A 33 -3.42 23.94 -1.08
C SER A 33 -4.15 24.45 0.17
N PHE A 34 -3.69 24.13 1.40
CA PHE A 34 -4.17 24.64 2.70
C PHE A 34 -5.69 24.83 2.87
N SER A 35 -6.47 24.05 2.13
CA SER A 35 -7.92 24.15 2.11
C SER A 35 -8.49 23.07 3.02
N GLY A 36 -9.07 23.44 4.16
CA GLY A 36 -9.71 22.50 5.09
C GLY A 36 -9.37 22.75 6.57
N GLY A 37 -10.20 22.20 7.46
CA GLY A 37 -9.99 22.28 8.91
C GLY A 37 -8.80 21.44 9.40
N VAL A 38 -8.43 21.61 10.67
CA VAL A 38 -7.28 20.94 11.32
C VAL A 38 -7.30 19.42 11.11
N ILE A 39 -8.48 18.80 11.17
CA ILE A 39 -8.67 17.36 10.95
C ILE A 39 -8.23 16.92 9.55
N ALA A 40 -8.52 17.72 8.52
CA ALA A 40 -8.14 17.42 7.14
C ALA A 40 -6.61 17.46 6.96
N VAL A 41 -5.92 18.36 7.68
CA VAL A 41 -4.46 18.45 7.68
C VAL A 41 -3.84 17.18 8.28
N PHE A 42 -4.38 16.69 9.41
CA PHE A 42 -3.94 15.42 9.99
C PHE A 42 -4.10 14.26 9.01
N PHE A 43 -5.26 14.13 8.36
CA PHE A 43 -5.49 13.08 7.35
C PHE A 43 -4.49 13.14 6.18
N ARG A 44 -4.10 14.35 5.74
CA ARG A 44 -3.09 14.53 4.67
C ARG A 44 -1.71 14.07 5.13
N ILE A 45 -1.29 14.44 6.33
CA ILE A 45 0.00 14.01 6.90
C ILE A 45 0.01 12.48 7.04
N TYR A 46 -1.08 11.88 7.54
CA TYR A 46 -1.23 10.44 7.61
C TYR A 46 -1.15 9.79 6.22
N SER A 47 -1.79 10.35 5.19
CA SER A 47 -1.68 9.81 3.83
C SER A 47 -0.25 9.81 3.29
N ILE A 48 0.54 10.84 3.59
CA ILE A 48 1.95 10.92 3.19
C ILE A 48 2.78 9.89 3.95
N MET A 49 2.60 9.79 5.28
CA MET A 49 3.28 8.78 6.09
C MET A 49 2.95 7.37 5.63
N PHE A 50 1.68 7.09 5.32
CA PHE A 50 1.25 5.79 4.83
C PHE A 50 1.78 5.50 3.42
N GLY A 51 1.80 6.48 2.52
CA GLY A 51 2.45 6.34 1.22
C GLY A 51 3.95 6.03 1.34
N ALA A 52 4.65 6.71 2.26
CA ALA A 52 6.05 6.44 2.55
C ALA A 52 6.27 5.04 3.14
N LEU A 53 5.44 4.62 4.11
CA LEU A 53 5.46 3.27 4.68
C LEU A 53 5.29 2.19 3.60
N LEU A 54 4.39 2.42 2.64
CA LEU A 54 4.18 1.53 1.51
C LEU A 54 5.43 1.42 0.62
N LEU A 55 6.05 2.55 0.34
CA LEU A 55 7.27 2.62 -0.47
C LEU A 55 8.42 1.90 0.23
N ILE A 56 8.65 2.20 1.50
CA ILE A 56 9.71 1.58 2.33
C ILE A 56 9.46 0.08 2.52
N SER A 57 8.19 -0.35 2.58
CA SER A 57 7.84 -1.78 2.66
C SER A 57 8.33 -2.58 1.46
N GLU A 58 8.50 -1.95 0.30
CA GLU A 58 8.97 -2.64 -0.90
C GLU A 58 10.50 -2.72 -1.00
N PHE A 59 11.22 -1.82 -0.30
CA PHE A 59 12.67 -1.84 -0.19
C PHE A 59 13.21 -2.90 0.79
N ASN A 60 12.34 -3.72 1.37
CA ASN A 60 12.68 -4.89 2.19
C ASN A 60 13.61 -4.57 3.38
N LEU A 61 13.51 -3.35 3.93
CA LEU A 61 14.31 -2.91 5.07
C LEU A 61 13.97 -3.74 6.31
N GLU A 62 15.00 -4.30 6.96
CA GLU A 62 14.87 -5.16 8.15
C GLU A 62 14.07 -4.50 9.28
N PHE A 63 14.14 -3.17 9.39
CA PHE A 63 13.38 -2.40 10.35
C PHE A 63 11.87 -2.55 10.16
N ILE A 64 11.38 -2.51 8.92
CA ILE A 64 9.95 -2.71 8.62
C ILE A 64 9.52 -4.15 8.86
N LYS A 65 10.38 -5.14 8.57
CA LYS A 65 10.06 -6.55 8.85
C LYS A 65 9.76 -6.79 10.32
N LYS A 66 10.47 -6.10 11.22
CA LYS A 66 10.35 -6.29 12.67
C LYS A 66 9.12 -5.61 13.27
N TYR A 67 8.72 -4.44 12.75
CA TYR A 67 7.61 -3.64 13.32
C TYR A 67 6.31 -3.69 12.52
N PHE A 68 6.36 -3.99 11.23
CA PHE A 68 5.22 -3.97 10.31
C PHE A 68 5.07 -5.31 9.57
N PHE A 69 5.03 -6.42 10.31
CA PHE A 69 4.79 -7.75 9.77
C PHE A 69 3.50 -7.82 8.91
N PHE A 70 2.51 -6.99 9.25
CA PHE A 70 1.27 -6.84 8.49
C PHE A 70 1.50 -6.38 7.05
N MET A 71 2.47 -5.50 6.78
CA MET A 71 2.77 -5.03 5.41
C MET A 71 3.52 -6.06 4.56
N LYS A 72 4.07 -7.13 5.16
CA LYS A 72 4.67 -8.26 4.40
C LYS A 72 3.59 -9.12 3.75
N LYS A 73 2.42 -9.25 4.39
CA LYS A 73 1.33 -10.10 3.88
C LYS A 73 0.58 -9.41 2.75
N THR A 74 0.20 -10.19 1.73
CA THR A 74 -0.60 -9.74 0.59
C THR A 74 -1.93 -9.14 1.06
N ILE A 75 -2.55 -9.76 2.08
CA ILE A 75 -3.78 -9.24 2.68
C ILE A 75 -3.58 -7.88 3.37
N GLY A 76 -2.45 -7.66 4.03
CA GLY A 76 -2.20 -6.41 4.75
C GLY A 76 -1.93 -5.25 3.79
N LYS A 77 -1.21 -5.53 2.69
CA LYS A 77 -1.06 -4.62 1.55
C LYS A 77 -2.43 -4.20 0.97
N GLY A 78 -3.35 -5.16 0.78
CA GLY A 78 -4.71 -4.90 0.29
C GLY A 78 -5.56 -4.06 1.25
N VAL A 79 -5.57 -4.41 2.54
CA VAL A 79 -6.27 -3.63 3.59
C VAL A 79 -5.74 -2.21 3.66
N PHE A 80 -4.43 -2.03 3.52
CA PHE A 80 -3.80 -0.71 3.53
C PHE A 80 -4.25 0.15 2.35
N CYS A 81 -4.37 -0.42 1.14
CA CYS A 81 -4.94 0.28 0.00
C CYS A 81 -6.40 0.72 0.22
N ILE A 82 -7.20 -0.07 0.94
CA ILE A 82 -8.59 0.29 1.28
C ILE A 82 -8.64 1.43 2.31
N ILE A 83 -7.76 1.41 3.31
CA ILE A 83 -7.63 2.52 4.27
C ILE A 83 -7.23 3.80 3.54
N MET A 84 -6.28 3.70 2.60
CA MET A 84 -5.86 4.82 1.76
C MET A 84 -6.98 5.34 0.84
N ALA A 85 -7.80 4.45 0.27
CA ALA A 85 -8.98 4.87 -0.47
C ALA A 85 -9.95 5.66 0.41
N SER A 86 -10.14 5.24 1.66
CA SER A 86 -11.03 5.91 2.61
C SER A 86 -10.53 7.30 2.99
N THR A 87 -9.22 7.49 3.15
CA THR A 87 -8.65 8.82 3.43
C THR A 87 -8.75 9.76 2.22
N LEU A 88 -8.65 9.22 0.99
CA LEU A 88 -8.85 9.99 -0.24
C LEU A 88 -10.32 10.40 -0.45
N LEU A 89 -11.29 9.57 -0.07
CA LEU A 89 -12.73 9.90 -0.16
C LEU A 89 -13.14 11.09 0.70
N ASN A 90 -12.41 11.36 1.79
CA ASN A 90 -12.66 12.51 2.65
C ASN A 90 -12.32 13.86 1.99
N THR A 91 -11.69 13.84 0.81
CA THR A 91 -11.40 15.06 0.05
C THR A 91 -12.52 15.33 -0.95
N ASN A 92 -13.06 16.57 -0.95
CA ASN A 92 -14.19 16.97 -1.80
C ASN A 92 -13.79 17.25 -3.27
N ASN A 93 -12.73 16.61 -3.76
CA ASN A 93 -12.23 16.80 -5.12
C ASN A 93 -12.63 15.60 -5.98
N TRP A 94 -13.23 15.86 -7.15
CA TRP A 94 -13.71 14.82 -8.05
C TRP A 94 -12.59 13.89 -8.55
N TYR A 95 -11.38 14.44 -8.77
CA TYR A 95 -10.20 13.65 -9.12
C TYR A 95 -9.83 12.64 -8.02
N SER A 96 -10.00 13.03 -6.75
CA SER A 96 -9.64 12.21 -5.59
C SER A 96 -10.61 11.05 -5.40
N TRP A 97 -11.88 11.22 -5.80
CA TRP A 97 -12.85 10.13 -5.84
C TRP A 97 -12.45 9.05 -6.86
N GLY A 98 -11.98 9.45 -8.05
CA GLY A 98 -11.48 8.52 -9.05
C GLY A 98 -10.28 7.71 -8.54
N PHE A 99 -9.32 8.37 -7.91
CA PHE A 99 -8.19 7.69 -7.26
C PHE A 99 -8.63 6.78 -6.12
N ALA A 100 -9.57 7.21 -5.27
CA ALA A 100 -10.08 6.39 -4.17
C ALA A 100 -10.74 5.10 -4.67
N ILE A 101 -11.56 5.18 -5.72
CA ILE A 101 -12.19 3.99 -6.33
C ILE A 101 -11.12 3.06 -6.90
N GLY A 102 -10.10 3.60 -7.57
CA GLY A 102 -8.98 2.82 -8.09
C GLY A 102 -8.20 2.09 -6.97
N PHE A 103 -7.87 2.80 -5.89
CA PHE A 103 -7.20 2.23 -4.72
C PHE A 103 -8.06 1.16 -4.01
N ALA A 104 -9.36 1.39 -3.88
CA ALA A 104 -10.29 0.43 -3.30
C ALA A 104 -10.38 -0.84 -4.16
N ALA A 105 -10.52 -0.69 -5.49
CA ALA A 105 -10.56 -1.82 -6.41
C ALA A 105 -9.27 -2.65 -6.36
N ILE A 106 -8.11 -1.98 -6.38
CA ILE A 106 -6.79 -2.63 -6.26
C ILE A 106 -6.67 -3.34 -4.91
N GLY A 107 -7.08 -2.69 -3.81
CA GLY A 107 -7.09 -3.30 -2.48
C GLY A 107 -7.93 -4.57 -2.39
N VAL A 108 -9.13 -4.55 -2.97
CA VAL A 108 -10.02 -5.72 -3.04
C VAL A 108 -9.41 -6.83 -3.89
N ILE A 109 -8.80 -6.49 -5.02
CA ILE A 109 -8.09 -7.47 -5.86
C ILE A 109 -6.94 -8.11 -5.07
N PHE A 110 -6.16 -7.35 -4.32
CA PHE A 110 -5.08 -7.89 -3.49
C PHE A 110 -5.59 -8.81 -2.37
N ILE A 111 -6.70 -8.44 -1.71
CA ILE A 111 -7.32 -9.31 -0.70
C ILE A 111 -7.80 -10.61 -1.34
N LEU A 112 -8.49 -10.54 -2.47
CA LEU A 112 -8.92 -11.72 -3.23
C LEU A 112 -7.72 -12.57 -3.65
N LEU A 113 -6.66 -11.95 -4.18
CA LEU A 113 -5.45 -12.65 -4.56
C LEU A 113 -4.81 -13.36 -3.36
N SER A 114 -4.87 -12.77 -2.16
CA SER A 114 -4.38 -13.38 -0.93
C SER A 114 -5.16 -14.63 -0.50
N PHE A 115 -6.41 -14.79 -0.94
CA PHE A 115 -7.18 -16.03 -0.70
C PHE A 115 -6.83 -17.14 -1.70
N PHE A 116 -6.40 -16.79 -2.91
CA PHE A 116 -6.02 -17.75 -3.95
C PHE A 116 -4.53 -18.09 -3.95
N VAL A 117 -3.68 -17.13 -3.59
CA VAL A 117 -2.24 -17.29 -3.39
C VAL A 117 -2.04 -17.45 -1.89
N GLN A 118 -2.03 -18.69 -1.43
CA GLN A 118 -1.64 -19.03 -0.07
C GLN A 118 -0.21 -18.51 0.12
N ASP A 119 -0.07 -17.45 0.94
CA ASP A 119 1.18 -16.69 1.08
C ASP A 119 2.36 -17.65 1.31
N THR A 120 3.30 -17.67 0.36
CA THR A 120 4.66 -18.22 0.47
C THR A 120 5.47 -17.38 1.45
N SER A 121 4.97 -17.24 2.69
CA SER A 121 5.58 -16.47 3.77
C SER A 121 5.97 -17.35 4.97
N GLU A 122 5.61 -18.64 4.95
CA GLU A 122 6.05 -19.63 5.94
C GLU A 122 7.45 -20.21 5.65
N ASP A 123 7.97 -20.10 4.42
CA ASP A 123 9.25 -20.73 4.06
C ASP A 123 10.49 -19.92 4.51
N ASP A 124 10.35 -18.62 4.79
CA ASP A 124 11.49 -17.79 5.23
C ASP A 124 11.73 -17.87 6.75
N VAL A 125 10.70 -18.19 7.54
CA VAL A 125 10.81 -18.20 9.02
C VAL A 125 11.40 -19.52 9.51
N TYR A 126 11.22 -20.62 8.77
CA TYR A 126 11.74 -21.92 9.17
C TYR A 126 13.26 -22.07 8.95
N ASN A 127 13.84 -21.31 8.03
CA ASN A 127 15.28 -21.40 7.73
C ASN A 127 16.16 -20.51 8.62
N ASP A 128 15.60 -19.54 9.34
CA ASP A 128 16.33 -18.67 10.28
C ASP A 128 16.40 -19.26 11.70
N THR A 129 15.64 -20.33 11.98
CA THR A 129 15.72 -21.09 13.24
C THR A 129 16.70 -22.28 13.20
N LYS A 130 17.42 -22.46 12.08
CA LYS A 130 18.37 -23.56 11.87
C LYS A 130 19.82 -23.11 11.68
N VAL A 131 20.19 -21.91 12.09
CA VAL A 131 21.59 -21.46 12.17
C VAL A 131 22.00 -21.23 13.61
#